data_AF-A0A4P8L202-F1
#
_entry.id   AF-A0A4P8L202-F1
#
_cell.length_a   1.000
_cell.length_b   1.000
_cell.length_c   1.000
_cell.angle_alpha   90.00
_cell.angle_beta   90.00
_cell.angle_gamma   90.00
#
_symmetry.space_group_name_H-M   'P 1'
#
loop_
_entity.id
_entity.type
_entity.pdbx_description
1 polymer ?
#
loop_
_entity_poly.entity_id
_entity_poly.type
_entity_poly.pdbx_seq_one_letter_code
_entity_poly.pdbx_strand_id
1 'polypeptide(L)' 'MKRWKERFQAMAAAITFAEAGEWKTAEGFVEQTREVRNQQRSEKRKDRRQRPRARVYRT' A
#
# COMPACT_ATOMS: atom_id res chain seq x y z
N MET A 1 -7.86 -12.31 -1.58
CA MET A 1 -7.42 -12.54 -2.97
C MET A 1 -7.52 -11.32 -3.88
N LYS A 2 -8.60 -10.50 -3.83
CA LYS A 2 -8.76 -9.29 -4.69
C LYS A 2 -7.52 -8.38 -4.75
N ARG A 3 -6.99 -7.98 -3.58
CA ARG A 3 -5.84 -7.07 -3.49
C ARG A 3 -4.51 -7.60 -4.02
N TRP A 4 -4.33 -8.93 -4.02
CA TRP A 4 -3.12 -9.53 -4.60
C TRP A 4 -3.17 -9.49 -6.13
N LYS A 5 -4.35 -9.76 -6.71
CA LYS A 5 -4.58 -9.59 -8.15
C LYS A 5 -4.34 -8.15 -8.59
N GLU A 6 -4.92 -7.17 -7.88
CA GLU A 6 -4.73 -5.75 -8.18
C GLU A 6 -3.25 -5.33 -8.16
N ARG A 7 -2.48 -5.79 -7.17
CA ARG A 7 -1.04 -5.51 -7.09
C ARG A 7 -0.24 -6.15 -8.22
N PHE A 8 -0.56 -7.40 -8.56
CA PHE A 8 0.09 -8.08 -9.69
C PHE A 8 -0.23 -7.39 -11.01
N GLN A 9 -1.48 -6.96 -11.19
CA GLN A 9 -1.94 -6.28 -12.40
C GLN A 9 -1.28 -4.92 -12.56
N ALA A 10 -1.14 -4.14 -11.48
CA ALA A 10 -0.40 -2.88 -11.49
C ALA A 10 1.10 -3.08 -11.79
N MET A 11 1.70 -4.14 -11.27
CA MET A 11 3.11 -4.46 -11.53
C MET A 11 3.34 -4.90 -12.97
N ALA A 12 2.44 -5.73 -13.52
CA ALA A 12 2.47 -6.14 -14.91
C ALA A 12 2.31 -4.93 -15.85
N ALA A 13 1.36 -4.04 -15.55
CA ALA A 13 1.18 -2.80 -16.31
C ALA A 13 2.45 -1.93 -16.29
N ALA A 14 3.05 -1.72 -15.11
CA ALA A 14 4.29 -0.94 -15.00
C ALA A 14 5.43 -1.53 -15.84
N ILE A 15 5.59 -2.85 -15.86
CA ILE A 15 6.60 -3.54 -16.69
C ILE A 15 6.31 -3.32 -18.18
N THR A 16 5.06 -3.50 -18.62
CA THR A 16 4.68 -3.32 -20.02
C THR A 16 4.91 -1.89 -20.52
N PHE A 17 4.64 -0.87 -19.68
CA PHE A 17 4.92 0.52 -20.04
C PHE A 17 6.42 0.84 -20.04
N ALA A 18 7.19 0.23 -19.15
CA ALA A 18 8.64 0.36 -19.16
C ALA A 18 9.26 -0.26 -20.42
N GLU A 19 8.78 -1.43 -20.83
CA GLU A 19 9.19 -2.09 -22.08
C GLU A 19 8.80 -1.29 -23.32
N ALA A 20 7.66 -0.59 -23.29
CA ALA A 20 7.23 0.33 -24.34
C ALA A 20 8.04 1.65 -24.39
N GLY A 21 8.99 1.85 -23.47
CA GLY A 21 9.78 3.09 -23.36
C GLY A 21 9.04 4.26 -22.69
N GLU A 22 7.84 4.01 -22.16
CA GLU A 22 7.03 4.99 -21.43
C GLU A 22 7.36 4.98 -19.92
N TRP A 23 8.55 5.44 -19.60
CA TRP A 23 9.09 5.41 -18.23
C TRP A 23 8.27 6.22 -17.22
N LYS A 24 7.75 7.40 -17.62
CA LYS A 24 6.92 8.25 -16.74
C LYS A 24 5.61 7.57 -16.35
N THR A 25 5.01 6.87 -17.30
CA THR A 25 3.74 6.16 -17.12
C THR A 25 3.96 4.96 -16.20
N ALA A 26 5.06 4.21 -16.40
CA ALA A 26 5.47 3.11 -15.52
C ALA A 26 5.74 3.58 -14.08
N GLU A 27 6.43 4.72 -13.91
CA GLU A 27 6.71 5.30 -12.59
C GLU A 27 5.41 5.68 -11.84
N GLY A 28 4.43 6.25 -12.54
CA GLY A 28 3.13 6.58 -11.97
C GLY A 28 2.39 5.37 -11.36
N PHE A 29 2.47 4.20 -11.99
CA PHE A 29 1.89 2.96 -11.44
C PHE A 29 2.60 2.49 -10.16
N VAL A 30 3.90 2.73 -10.05
CA VAL A 30 4.71 2.39 -8.87
C VAL A 30 4.43 3.37 -7.71
N GLU A 31 4.24 4.65 -8.00
CA GLU A 31 3.89 5.65 -6.98
C GLU A 31 2.50 5.41 -6.40
N GLN A 32 1.49 5.17 -7.25
CA GLN A 32 0.14 4.86 -6.80
C GLN A 32 0.11 3.64 -5.86
N THR A 33 0.88 2.59 -6.17
CA THR A 33 0.98 1.42 -5.30
C THR A 33 1.69 1.71 -3.97
N ARG A 34 2.64 2.66 -3.93
CA ARG A 34 3.26 3.13 -2.68
C ARG A 34 2.30 3.97 -1.84
N GLU A 35 1.53 4.86 -2.44
CA GLU A 35 0.56 5.71 -1.74
C GLU A 35 -0.51 4.87 -1.04
N VAL A 36 -1.10 3.91 -1.75
CA VAL A 36 -2.09 2.98 -1.18
C VAL A 36 -1.51 2.23 0.02
N ARG A 37 -0.24 1.80 -0.06
CA ARG A 37 0.45 1.13 1.05
C ARG A 37 0.64 2.05 2.25
N ASN A 38 0.98 3.32 2.01
CA ASN A 38 1.18 4.32 3.05
C ASN A 38 -0.13 4.69 3.74
N GLN A 39 -1.22 4.84 2.99
CA GLN A 39 -2.57 5.06 3.52
C GLN A 39 -2.99 3.92 4.45
N GLN A 40 -2.82 2.66 4.03
CA GLN A 40 -3.15 1.51 4.89
C GLN A 40 -2.30 1.47 6.17
N ARG A 41 -1.02 1.83 6.07
CA ARG A 41 -0.12 1.89 7.23
C ARG A 41 -0.53 2.99 8.21
N SER A 42 -0.97 4.14 7.71
CA SER A 42 -1.42 5.25 8.55
C SER A 42 -2.76 4.92 9.23
N GLU A 43 -3.67 4.26 8.53
CA GLU A 43 -4.96 3.80 9.05
C GLU A 43 -4.79 2.75 10.15
N LYS A 44 -3.92 1.74 9.94
CA LYS A 44 -3.58 0.75 10.98
C LYS A 44 -2.95 1.39 12.22
N ARG A 45 -2.16 2.44 12.06
CA ARG A 45 -1.58 3.21 13.18
C ARG A 45 -2.65 3.98 13.94
N LYS A 46 -3.67 4.52 13.26
CA LYS A 46 -4.81 5.20 13.89
C LYS A 46 -5.64 4.22 14.71
N ASP A 47 -6.02 3.07 14.15
CA ASP A 47 -6.78 2.02 14.87
C ASP A 47 -6.06 1.62 16.18
N ARG A 48 -4.76 1.31 16.11
CA ARG A 48 -3.98 0.92 17.30
C ARG A 48 -3.96 1.99 18.41
N ARG A 49 -4.09 3.28 18.08
CA ARG A 49 -4.16 4.37 19.08
C ARG A 49 -5.54 4.51 19.72
N GLN A 50 -6.59 4.11 19.02
CA GLN A 50 -7.97 4.16 19.51
C GLN A 50 -8.31 2.98 20.43
N ARG A 51 -7.50 1.92 20.44
CA ARG A 51 -7.72 0.76 21.31
C ARG A 51 -7.48 1.13 22.77
N PRO A 52 -8.43 0.81 23.69
CA PRO A 52 -8.23 1.03 25.11
C PRO A 52 -6.99 0.26 25.56
N ARG A 53 -6.03 0.95 26.18
CA ARG A 53 -4.86 0.32 26.76
C ARG A 53 -5.32 -0.47 27.98
N ALA A 54 -5.06 -1.79 27.99
CA ALA A 54 -5.30 -2.62 29.16
C ALA A 54 -4.59 -1.98 30.35
N ARG A 55 -5.37 -1.51 31.34
CA ARG A 55 -4.85 -0.91 32.56
C ARG A 55 -4.37 -2.07 33.42
N VAL A 56 -3.10 -2.44 33.26
CA VAL A 56 -2.48 -3.46 34.11
C VAL A 56 -2.32 -2.82 35.48
N TYR A 57 -3.21 -3.17 36.41
CA TYR A 57 -3.01 -2.86 37.81
C TYR A 57 -1.78 -3.64 38.28
N ARG A 58 -0.73 -2.93 38.66
CA ARG A 58 0.40 -3.52 39.39
C ARG A 58 -0.13 -3.88 40.78
N THR A 59 -0.25 -5.18 41.05
CA THR A 59 -0.28 -5.73 42.40
C THR A 59 1.09 -5.59 43.06
#